data_AF-A0A973Z3Q5-F1
#
_entry.id   AF-A0A973Z3Q5-F1
#
_cell.length_a   1.000
_cell.length_b   1.000
_cell.length_c   1.000
_cell.angle_alpha   90.00
_cell.angle_beta   90.00
_cell.angle_gamma   90.00
#
_symmetry.space_group_name_H-M   'P 1'
#
loop_
_entity.id
_entity.type
_entity.pdbx_description
1 polymer ?
#
loop_
_entity_poly.entity_id
_entity_poly.type
_entity_poly.pdbx_seq_one_letter_code
_entity_poly.pdbx_strand_id
1 'polypeptide(L)'
;MEIRERIHAAVPGIDETIKWGMPSYTLAGKIVVGMAAFKAHAVVGFWRGEELGIDSSKDAMGQLGKLKDVGDLPANFDQLVRDAAELSKSAPAPRKTKHAPKPAPTLHPEFASALAAVPKAKAALEGFSPSAQREYLDWISEAKQDSTRQKRIATAIEWLSEGKRRHWKYENC
;
A
#
# COMPACT_ATOMS: atom_id res chain seq x y z
N MET A 1 -25.56 -2.74 13.36
CA MET A 1 -26.26 -3.47 12.28
C MET A 1 -26.89 -2.49 11.28
N GLU A 2 -27.47 -1.41 11.77
CA GLU A 2 -28.14 -0.36 10.98
C GLU A 2 -27.39 0.16 9.73
N ILE A 3 -26.08 0.40 9.81
CA ILE A 3 -25.30 0.86 8.63
C ILE A 3 -25.35 -0.15 7.48
N ARG A 4 -25.31 -1.46 7.80
CA ARG A 4 -25.34 -2.52 6.77
C ARG A 4 -26.71 -2.61 6.11
N GLU A 5 -27.76 -2.52 6.92
CA GLU A 5 -29.14 -2.53 6.45
C GLU A 5 -29.42 -1.33 5.53
N ARG A 6 -28.91 -0.15 5.88
CA ARG A 6 -29.00 1.04 5.02
C ARG A 6 -28.29 0.85 3.69
N ILE A 7 -27.13 0.20 3.65
CA ILE A 7 -26.41 -0.08 2.40
C ILE A 7 -27.22 -1.03 1.50
N HIS A 8 -27.75 -2.12 2.07
CA HIS A 8 -28.61 -3.07 1.34
C HIS A 8 -29.92 -2.44 0.87
N ALA A 9 -30.52 -1.55 1.68
CA ALA A 9 -31.73 -0.82 1.31
C ALA A 9 -31.48 0.25 0.24
N ALA A 10 -30.31 0.90 0.25
CA ALA A 10 -29.95 1.91 -0.73
C ALA A 10 -29.68 1.30 -2.11
N VAL A 11 -29.08 0.10 -2.17
CA VAL A 11 -28.71 -0.59 -3.41
C VAL A 11 -29.15 -2.05 -3.35
N PRO A 12 -30.35 -2.38 -3.85
CA PRO A 12 -30.81 -3.76 -3.95
C PRO A 12 -29.88 -4.61 -4.82
N GLY A 13 -29.49 -5.78 -4.34
CA GLY A 13 -28.60 -6.71 -5.05
C GLY A 13 -27.11 -6.42 -4.91
N ILE A 14 -26.71 -5.61 -3.93
CA ILE A 14 -25.31 -5.47 -3.53
C ILE A 14 -24.87 -6.68 -2.70
N ASP A 15 -23.74 -7.30 -3.06
CA ASP A 15 -23.17 -8.44 -2.35
C ASP A 15 -22.32 -7.98 -1.17
N GLU A 16 -22.56 -8.52 0.03
CA GLU A 16 -21.69 -8.34 1.18
C GLU A 16 -20.62 -9.44 1.21
N THR A 17 -19.36 -9.04 1.23
CA THR A 17 -18.19 -9.94 1.25
C THR A 17 -17.16 -9.47 2.27
N ILE A 18 -16.15 -10.31 2.53
CA ILE A 18 -15.02 -9.95 3.39
C ILE A 18 -13.78 -9.80 2.52
N LYS A 19 -13.22 -8.58 2.46
CA LYS A 19 -11.93 -8.30 1.80
C LYS A 19 -10.96 -7.74 2.82
N TRP A 20 -9.74 -8.29 2.84
CA TRP A 20 -8.70 -7.91 3.80
C TRP A 20 -9.15 -7.98 5.28
N GLY A 21 -10.02 -8.94 5.60
CA GLY A 21 -10.57 -9.12 6.96
C GLY A 21 -11.66 -8.13 7.35
N MET A 22 -12.14 -7.30 6.41
CA MET A 22 -13.10 -6.23 6.66
C MET A 22 -14.34 -6.39 5.76
N PRO A 23 -15.57 -6.11 6.27
CA PRO A 23 -16.76 -6.17 5.44
C PRO A 23 -16.67 -5.17 4.27
N SER A 24 -17.03 -5.63 3.09
CA SER A 24 -16.96 -4.90 1.83
C SER A 24 -18.20 -5.22 1.01
N TYR A 25 -18.76 -4.21 0.36
CA TYR A 25 -19.95 -4.32 -0.46
C TYR A 25 -19.57 -4.20 -1.92
N THR A 26 -19.94 -5.20 -2.70
CA THR A 26 -19.59 -5.31 -4.11
C THR A 26 -20.83 -5.35 -4.99
N LEU A 27 -20.78 -4.67 -6.14
CA LEU A 27 -21.80 -4.75 -7.17
C LEU A 27 -21.15 -5.24 -8.47
N ALA A 28 -21.64 -6.35 -9.02
CA ALA A 28 -21.04 -7.02 -10.18
C ALA A 28 -19.52 -7.26 -10.03
N GLY A 29 -19.09 -7.68 -8.84
CA GLY A 29 -17.68 -7.96 -8.50
C GLY A 29 -16.80 -6.73 -8.22
N LYS A 30 -17.30 -5.51 -8.43
CA LYS A 30 -16.57 -4.26 -8.14
C LYS A 30 -16.89 -3.76 -6.73
N ILE A 31 -15.89 -3.30 -5.98
CA ILE A 31 -16.09 -2.76 -4.63
C ILE A 31 -16.76 -1.38 -4.74
N VAL A 32 -17.82 -1.18 -3.97
CA VAL A 32 -18.58 0.07 -3.90
C VAL A 32 -18.30 0.76 -2.56
N VAL A 33 -18.56 0.04 -1.46
CA VAL A 33 -18.40 0.52 -0.08
C VAL A 33 -17.51 -0.45 0.69
N GLY A 34 -16.58 0.06 1.48
CA GLY A 34 -15.81 -0.70 2.47
C GLY A 34 -16.11 -0.19 3.88
N MET A 35 -16.07 -1.08 4.85
CA MET A 35 -16.21 -0.70 6.25
C MET A 35 -15.21 -1.44 7.13
N ALA A 36 -14.67 -0.77 8.14
CA ALA A 36 -13.84 -1.38 9.15
C ALA A 36 -14.38 -1.05 10.54
N ALA A 37 -14.41 -2.06 11.42
CA ALA A 37 -14.79 -1.89 12.82
C ALA A 37 -13.54 -1.92 13.69
N PHE A 38 -13.39 -0.91 14.54
CA PHE A 38 -12.37 -0.82 15.58
C PHE A 38 -13.02 -0.92 16.95
N LYS A 39 -12.20 -1.07 18.00
CA LYS A 39 -12.70 -1.21 19.39
C LYS A 39 -13.60 -0.06 19.86
N ALA A 40 -13.41 1.15 19.32
CA ALA A 40 -14.09 2.37 19.80
C ALA A 40 -14.86 3.14 18.71
N HIS A 41 -14.82 2.69 17.47
CA HIS A 41 -15.48 3.35 16.34
C HIS A 41 -15.52 2.41 15.12
N ALA A 42 -16.40 2.71 14.17
CA ALA A 42 -16.35 2.17 12.83
C ALA A 42 -15.89 3.26 11.84
N VAL A 43 -15.44 2.83 10.67
CA VAL A 43 -15.19 3.71 9.54
C VAL A 43 -15.89 3.14 8.32
N VAL A 44 -16.41 4.03 7.48
CA VAL A 44 -16.99 3.68 6.18
C VAL A 44 -16.26 4.50 5.11
N GLY A 45 -15.95 3.85 4.00
CA GLY A 45 -15.31 4.47 2.84
C GLY A 45 -15.94 3.98 1.54
N PHE A 46 -15.91 4.84 0.54
CA PHE A 46 -16.35 4.55 -0.81
C PHE A 46 -15.13 4.31 -1.69
N TRP A 47 -15.17 3.25 -2.48
CA TRP A 47 -14.04 2.86 -3.33
C TRP A 47 -13.62 3.96 -4.32
N ARG A 48 -14.58 4.81 -4.71
CA ARG A 48 -14.40 5.97 -5.60
C ARG A 48 -14.84 7.28 -4.93
N GLY A 49 -14.60 7.42 -3.63
CA GLY A 49 -15.10 8.57 -2.85
C GLY A 49 -14.60 9.95 -3.32
N GLU A 50 -13.42 10.06 -3.91
CA GLU A 50 -12.95 11.34 -4.49
C GLU A 50 -13.90 11.85 -5.60
N GLU A 51 -14.42 10.95 -6.42
CA GLU A 51 -15.36 11.27 -7.51
C GLU A 51 -16.77 11.58 -7.00
N LEU A 52 -17.06 11.20 -5.75
CA LEU A 52 -18.24 11.61 -5.01
C LEU A 52 -18.06 12.94 -4.27
N GLY A 53 -16.90 13.61 -4.46
CA GLY A 53 -16.56 14.84 -3.75
C GLY A 53 -16.26 14.63 -2.26
N ILE A 54 -15.97 13.39 -1.85
CA ILE A 54 -15.64 13.06 -0.46
C ILE A 54 -14.14 13.28 -0.26
N ASP A 55 -13.82 14.36 0.45
CA ASP A 55 -12.46 14.73 0.77
C ASP A 55 -11.80 13.66 1.66
N SER A 56 -10.91 12.88 1.05
CA SER A 56 -10.18 11.79 1.71
C SER A 56 -8.96 12.29 2.50
N SER A 57 -8.75 13.62 2.59
CA SER A 57 -7.64 14.22 3.34
C SER A 57 -7.81 14.21 4.86
N LYS A 58 -9.00 13.86 5.37
CA LYS A 58 -9.26 13.77 6.80
C LYS A 58 -8.96 12.36 7.32
N ASP A 59 -7.73 12.21 7.78
CA ASP A 59 -7.18 11.13 8.62
C ASP A 59 -8.20 10.23 9.33
N ALA A 60 -8.45 9.04 8.78
CA ALA A 60 -8.60 7.76 9.51
C ALA A 60 -9.22 6.66 8.62
N MET A 61 -8.46 6.01 7.73
CA MET A 61 -8.83 4.72 7.07
C MET A 61 -10.24 4.61 6.42
N GLY A 62 -11.01 5.68 6.35
CA GLY A 62 -12.39 5.76 5.88
C GLY A 62 -12.79 7.23 5.72
N GLN A 63 -13.61 7.48 4.70
CA GLN A 63 -13.82 8.82 4.16
C GLN A 63 -14.89 9.62 4.93
N LEU A 64 -15.61 8.96 5.82
CA LEU A 64 -16.63 9.55 6.69
C LEU A 64 -16.13 9.78 8.12
N GLY A 65 -14.83 9.60 8.37
CA GLY A 65 -14.23 9.73 9.70
C GLY A 65 -14.60 8.58 10.65
N LYS A 66 -14.41 8.82 11.96
CA LYS A 66 -14.65 7.84 13.03
C LYS A 66 -16.12 7.90 13.47
N LEU A 67 -16.89 6.91 13.05
CA LEU A 67 -18.29 6.73 13.42
C LEU A 67 -18.37 6.01 14.77
N LYS A 68 -18.78 6.71 15.82
CA LYS A 68 -19.06 6.10 17.13
C LYS A 68 -20.51 5.67 17.23
N ASP A 69 -21.40 6.39 16.56
CA ASP A 69 -22.83 6.12 16.49
C ASP A 69 -23.34 6.22 15.04
N VAL A 70 -24.56 5.73 14.79
CA VAL A 70 -25.22 5.86 13.49
C VAL A 70 -25.54 7.32 13.17
N GLY A 71 -25.78 8.14 14.21
CA GLY A 71 -25.96 9.59 14.07
C GLY A 71 -24.73 10.34 13.54
N ASP A 72 -23.53 9.74 13.57
CA ASP A 72 -22.32 10.33 12.99
C ASP A 72 -22.28 10.21 11.45
N LEU A 73 -23.19 9.43 10.86
CA LEU A 73 -23.30 9.33 9.41
C LEU A 73 -23.82 10.63 8.80
N PRO A 74 -23.32 11.01 7.62
CA PRO A 74 -23.84 12.18 6.94
C PRO A 74 -25.30 11.95 6.53
N ALA A 75 -26.12 13.00 6.55
CA ALA A 75 -27.55 12.91 6.23
C ALA A 75 -27.81 12.37 4.81
N ASN A 76 -26.88 12.62 3.87
CA ASN A 76 -26.93 12.14 2.50
C ASN A 76 -26.30 10.75 2.30
N PHE A 77 -26.04 9.97 3.37
CA PHE A 77 -25.38 8.67 3.27
C PHE A 77 -26.02 7.73 2.24
N ASP A 78 -27.35 7.58 2.26
CA ASP A 78 -28.04 6.66 1.34
C ASP A 78 -27.92 7.13 -0.12
N GLN A 79 -27.85 8.45 -0.34
CA GLN A 79 -27.59 9.01 -1.67
C GLN A 79 -26.15 8.72 -2.12
N LEU A 80 -25.17 8.90 -1.23
CA LEU A 80 -23.77 8.58 -1.52
C LEU A 80 -23.57 7.09 -1.88
N VAL A 81 -24.29 6.18 -1.21
CA VAL A 81 -24.25 4.74 -1.53
C VAL A 81 -24.81 4.45 -2.93
N ARG A 82 -25.92 5.11 -3.32
CA ARG A 82 -26.49 4.99 -4.68
C ARG A 82 -25.57 5.55 -5.74
N ASP A 83 -25.04 6.75 -5.50
CA ASP A 83 -24.11 7.40 -6.43
C ASP A 83 -22.83 6.57 -6.59
N ALA A 84 -22.31 5.99 -5.50
CA ALA A 84 -21.18 5.07 -5.54
C ALA A 84 -21.47 3.81 -6.37
N ALA A 85 -22.67 3.24 -6.23
CA ALA A 85 -23.09 2.08 -7.02
C ALA A 85 -23.20 2.43 -8.51
N GLU A 86 -23.77 3.58 -8.87
CA GLU A 86 -23.81 4.06 -10.26
C GLU A 86 -22.40 4.30 -10.83
N LEU A 87 -21.53 4.95 -10.06
CA LEU A 87 -20.12 5.12 -10.43
C LEU A 87 -19.38 3.80 -10.61
N SER A 88 -19.74 2.76 -9.86
CA SER A 88 -19.12 1.44 -10.02
C SER A 88 -19.50 0.77 -11.35
N LYS A 89 -20.71 1.04 -11.87
CA LYS A 89 -21.19 0.46 -13.14
C LYS A 89 -20.46 1.07 -14.33
N SER A 90 -20.34 2.39 -14.38
CA SER A 90 -19.91 3.15 -15.55
C SER A 90 -18.40 3.20 -15.75
N ALA A 91 -17.60 3.00 -14.71
CA ALA A 91 -16.15 3.25 -14.82
C ALA A 91 -15.26 2.00 -14.79
N PRO A 92 -14.10 2.08 -15.49
CA PRO A 92 -12.99 1.18 -15.25
C PRO A 92 -12.46 1.36 -13.82
N ALA A 93 -11.96 0.28 -13.21
CA ALA A 93 -11.45 0.32 -11.85
C ALA A 93 -10.43 1.47 -11.67
N PRO A 94 -10.51 2.26 -10.59
CA PRO A 94 -9.59 3.37 -10.36
C PRO A 94 -8.15 2.83 -10.41
N ARG A 95 -7.37 3.32 -11.38
CA ARG A 95 -5.96 3.00 -11.48
C ARG A 95 -5.30 3.62 -10.25
N LYS A 96 -4.72 2.78 -9.39
CA LYS A 96 -3.84 3.25 -8.31
C LYS A 96 -2.88 4.27 -8.91
N THR A 97 -2.92 5.50 -8.43
CA THR A 97 -1.90 6.49 -8.75
C THR A 97 -0.57 5.83 -8.42
N LYS A 98 0.30 5.68 -9.43
CA LYS A 98 1.65 5.17 -9.20
C LYS A 98 2.25 6.13 -8.18
N HIS A 99 2.48 5.67 -6.95
CA HIS A 99 3.22 6.45 -5.97
C HIS A 99 4.47 6.98 -6.67
N ALA A 100 4.73 8.27 -6.53
CA ALA A 100 5.95 8.87 -7.07
C ALA A 100 7.13 7.98 -6.65
N PRO A 101 8.04 7.65 -7.58
CA PRO A 101 9.16 6.78 -7.27
C PRO A 101 9.88 7.34 -6.05
N LYS A 102 10.05 6.51 -5.00
CA LYS A 102 10.82 6.89 -3.82
C LYS A 102 12.18 7.44 -4.28
N PRO A 103 12.69 8.51 -3.67
CA PRO A 103 14.00 9.05 -4.02
C PRO A 103 15.05 7.93 -4.03
N ALA A 104 16.03 8.06 -4.93
CA ALA A 104 17.10 7.09 -5.03
C ALA A 104 17.82 7.01 -3.67
N PRO A 105 17.97 5.82 -3.08
CA PRO A 105 18.72 5.66 -1.84
C PRO A 105 20.17 6.07 -2.09
N THR A 106 20.75 6.77 -1.12
CA THR A 106 22.09 7.34 -1.26
C THR A 106 23.15 6.22 -1.20
N LEU A 107 24.07 6.22 -2.16
CA LEU A 107 25.24 5.33 -2.12
C LEU A 107 26.21 5.81 -1.04
N HIS A 108 26.42 5.00 -0.01
CA HIS A 108 27.39 5.32 1.04
C HIS A 108 28.82 5.32 0.48
N PRO A 109 29.68 6.31 0.80
CA PRO A 109 31.03 6.41 0.22
C PRO A 109 31.89 5.16 0.46
N GLU A 110 31.83 4.58 1.67
CA GLU A 110 32.56 3.34 1.97
C GLU A 110 32.11 2.15 1.09
N PHE A 111 30.82 2.10 0.74
CA PHE A 111 30.31 1.05 -0.14
C PHE A 111 30.74 1.29 -1.60
N ALA A 112 30.75 2.55 -2.04
CA ALA A 112 31.29 2.92 -3.35
C ALA A 112 32.76 2.51 -3.51
N SER A 113 33.58 2.76 -2.48
CA SER A 113 34.99 2.33 -2.46
C SER A 113 35.13 0.81 -2.50
N ALA A 114 34.32 0.07 -1.74
CA ALA A 114 34.34 -1.39 -1.76
C ALA A 114 33.91 -1.98 -3.12
N LEU A 115 32.91 -1.38 -3.78
CA LEU A 115 32.48 -1.77 -5.13
C LEU A 115 33.54 -1.46 -6.18
N ALA A 116 34.28 -0.36 -6.04
CA ALA A 116 35.37 -0.01 -6.95
C ALA A 116 36.53 -1.02 -6.89
N ALA A 117 36.77 -1.63 -5.72
CA ALA A 117 37.78 -2.66 -5.54
C ALA A 117 37.38 -4.03 -6.15
N VAL A 118 36.07 -4.27 -6.38
CA VAL A 118 35.57 -5.54 -6.91
C VAL A 118 34.64 -5.28 -8.12
N PRO A 119 35.20 -5.18 -9.34
CA PRO A 119 34.44 -4.84 -10.55
C PRO A 119 33.26 -5.79 -10.81
N LYS A 120 33.42 -7.07 -10.46
CA LYS A 120 32.35 -8.08 -10.59
C LYS A 120 31.12 -7.74 -9.74
N ALA A 121 31.34 -7.32 -8.48
CA ALA A 121 30.27 -6.94 -7.57
C ALA A 121 29.57 -5.65 -8.03
N LYS A 122 30.35 -4.68 -8.56
CA LYS A 122 29.81 -3.45 -9.15
C LYS A 122 28.90 -3.74 -10.34
N ALA A 123 29.37 -4.55 -11.29
CA ALA A 123 28.59 -4.92 -12.47
C ALA A 123 27.31 -5.69 -12.10
N ALA A 124 27.37 -6.57 -11.10
CA ALA A 124 26.19 -7.27 -10.60
C ALA A 124 25.15 -6.32 -10.00
N LEU A 125 25.59 -5.35 -9.20
CA LEU A 125 24.70 -4.34 -8.62
C LEU A 125 24.07 -3.48 -9.72
N GLU A 126 24.87 -2.96 -10.65
CA GLU A 126 24.38 -2.13 -11.77
C GLU A 126 23.42 -2.90 -12.71
N GLY A 127 23.61 -4.22 -12.85
CA GLY A 127 22.74 -5.10 -13.64
C GLY A 127 21.42 -5.48 -12.95
N PHE A 128 21.26 -5.22 -11.65
CA PHE A 128 20.02 -5.50 -10.94
C PHE A 128 18.93 -4.46 -11.22
N SER A 129 17.66 -4.84 -10.98
CA SER A 129 16.55 -3.90 -11.07
C SER A 129 16.70 -2.77 -10.04
N PRO A 130 16.15 -1.56 -10.29
CA PRO A 130 16.25 -0.45 -9.35
C PRO A 130 15.75 -0.77 -7.93
N SER A 131 14.82 -1.72 -7.81
CA SER A 131 14.35 -2.21 -6.50
C SER A 131 15.42 -3.03 -5.79
N ALA A 132 16.05 -3.98 -6.47
CA ALA A 132 17.09 -4.83 -5.89
C ALA A 132 18.38 -4.07 -5.58
N GLN A 133 18.72 -3.05 -6.39
CA GLN A 133 19.79 -2.11 -6.04
C GLN A 133 19.46 -1.36 -4.75
N ARG A 134 18.23 -0.85 -4.64
CA ARG A 134 17.77 -0.11 -3.46
C ARG A 134 17.84 -0.95 -2.19
N GLU A 135 17.52 -2.25 -2.24
CA GLU A 135 17.62 -3.12 -1.07
C GLU A 135 19.03 -3.19 -0.48
N TYR A 136 20.08 -3.26 -1.31
CA TYR A 136 21.46 -3.23 -0.82
C TYR A 136 21.83 -1.88 -0.24
N LEU A 137 21.44 -0.79 -0.91
CA LEU A 137 21.74 0.58 -0.50
C LEU A 137 21.06 0.94 0.83
N ASP A 138 19.79 0.61 0.98
CA ASP A 138 19.05 0.80 2.24
C ASP A 138 19.66 -0.06 3.35
N TRP A 139 19.95 -1.34 3.09
CA TRP A 139 20.53 -2.22 4.10
C TRP A 139 21.87 -1.71 4.63
N ILE A 140 22.72 -1.11 3.80
CA ILE A 140 23.98 -0.53 4.24
C ILE A 140 23.74 0.81 4.97
N SER A 141 22.83 1.64 4.47
CA SER A 141 22.51 2.96 5.04
C SER A 141 21.82 2.87 6.41
N GLU A 142 21.03 1.83 6.66
CA GLU A 142 20.38 1.58 7.95
C GLU A 142 21.37 1.24 9.08
N ALA A 143 22.63 0.91 8.77
CA ALA A 143 23.64 0.60 9.78
C ALA A 143 24.16 1.88 10.45
N LYS A 144 23.72 2.14 11.69
CA LYS A 144 24.16 3.28 12.51
C LYS A 144 25.60 3.16 13.04
N GLN A 145 26.08 1.94 13.28
CA GLN A 145 27.43 1.67 13.77
C GLN A 145 28.36 1.30 12.61
N ASP A 146 29.55 1.90 12.56
CA ASP A 146 30.52 1.67 11.48
C ASP A 146 30.96 0.20 11.41
N SER A 147 31.16 -0.46 12.55
CA SER A 147 31.52 -1.89 12.60
C SER A 147 30.45 -2.79 11.99
N THR A 148 29.16 -2.44 12.14
CA THR A 148 28.05 -3.16 11.51
C THR A 148 27.98 -2.85 10.03
N ARG A 149 28.24 -1.59 9.65
CA ARG A 149 28.26 -1.16 8.24
C ARG A 149 29.33 -1.90 7.46
N GLN A 150 30.55 -1.99 7.99
CA GLN A 150 31.66 -2.72 7.37
C GLN A 150 31.34 -4.20 7.18
N LYS A 151 30.72 -4.86 8.17
CA LYS A 151 30.24 -6.24 8.04
C LYS A 151 29.20 -6.41 6.93
N ARG A 152 28.23 -5.48 6.84
CA ARG A 152 27.21 -5.49 5.78
C ARG A 152 27.84 -5.26 4.40
N ILE A 153 28.80 -4.34 4.28
CA ILE A 153 29.54 -4.08 3.04
C ILE A 153 30.31 -5.34 2.60
N ALA A 154 31.08 -5.97 3.50
CA ALA A 154 31.81 -7.19 3.18
C ALA A 154 30.88 -8.31 2.69
N THR A 155 29.76 -8.50 3.38
CA THR A 155 28.72 -9.49 3.00
C THR A 155 28.08 -9.13 1.66
N ALA A 156 27.79 -7.85 1.42
CA ALA A 156 27.22 -7.39 0.16
C ALA A 156 28.16 -7.65 -1.01
N ILE A 157 29.45 -7.38 -0.86
CA ILE A 157 30.45 -7.64 -1.91
C ILE A 157 30.56 -9.13 -2.22
N GLU A 158 30.53 -10.01 -1.21
CA GLU A 158 30.50 -11.47 -1.40
C GLU A 158 29.28 -11.88 -2.24
N TRP A 159 28.08 -11.48 -1.81
CA TRP A 159 26.84 -11.88 -2.49
C TRP A 159 26.72 -11.29 -3.89
N LEU A 160 27.12 -10.03 -4.08
CA LEU A 160 27.14 -9.39 -5.39
C LEU A 160 28.15 -10.06 -6.32
N SER A 161 29.30 -10.51 -5.81
CA SER A 161 30.28 -11.26 -6.59
C SER A 161 29.76 -12.62 -7.03
N GLU A 162 28.78 -13.17 -6.33
CA GLU A 162 28.04 -14.38 -6.70
C GLU A 162 26.77 -14.08 -7.54
N GLY A 163 26.45 -12.82 -7.80
CA GLY A 163 25.24 -12.43 -8.54
C GLY A 163 23.94 -12.59 -7.74
N LYS A 164 24.02 -12.68 -6.41
CA LYS A 164 22.87 -12.88 -5.52
C LYS A 164 22.22 -11.54 -5.15
N ARG A 165 20.89 -11.51 -5.10
CA ARG A 165 20.12 -10.38 -4.53
C ARG A 165 20.15 -10.40 -3.02
N ARG A 166 19.85 -9.30 -2.34
CA ARG A 166 19.90 -9.23 -0.87
C ARG A 166 19.03 -10.29 -0.18
N HIS A 167 17.87 -10.60 -0.75
CA HIS A 167 16.92 -11.59 -0.23
C HIS A 167 16.97 -12.95 -0.93
N TRP A 168 18.08 -13.29 -1.61
CA TRP A 168 18.20 -14.51 -2.41
C TRP A 168 17.78 -15.81 -1.70
N LYS A 169 17.98 -15.88 -0.38
CA LYS A 169 17.60 -17.04 0.45
C LYS A 169 16.09 -17.31 0.51
N TYR A 170 15.27 -16.31 0.18
CA TYR A 170 13.81 -16.39 0.21
C TYR A 170 13.19 -16.43 -1.19
N GLU A 171 13.99 -16.45 -2.26
CA GLU A 171 13.47 -16.50 -3.63
C GLU A 171 12.88 -17.88 -4.00
N ASN A 172 13.17 -18.93 -3.22
CA ASN A 172 12.70 -20.30 -3.45
C ASN A 172 11.75 -20.82 -2.35
N CYS A 173 11.22 -19.94 -1.49
CA CYS A 173 10.27 -20.32 -0.43
C CYS A 173 8.81 -20.15 -0.86
#